data_AF-A0A2X1KQL8-F1
#
_entry.id   AF-A0A2X1KQL8-F1
#
_cell.length_a   1.000
_cell.length_b   1.000
_cell.length_c   1.000
_cell.angle_alpha   90.00
_cell.angle_beta   90.00
_cell.angle_gamma   90.00
#
_symmetry.space_group_name_H-M   'P 1'
#
loop_
_entity.id
_entity.type
_entity.pdbx_description
1 polymer ?
#
loop_
_entity_poly.entity_id
_entity_poly.type
_entity_poly.pdbx_seq_one_letter_code
_entity_poly.pdbx_strand_id
1 'polypeptide(L)'
;MSDQIIARVSQSLAKEQSLESLVRQLLEMLEMVTDMESTYLTKVDVEARLQHIMFARNSQKMHIPENFTVSWDYSLCKRAIDENCFFSDEVPDRWATVLRHAILASPHF
;
A
#
# COMPACT_ATOMS: atom_id res chain seq x y z
N MET A 1 -16.46 3.20 18.83
CA MET A 1 -16.30 2.62 17.48
C MET A 1 -14.84 2.25 17.18
N SER A 2 -13.85 2.95 17.73
CA SER A 2 -12.42 2.62 17.57
C SER A 2 -11.97 1.32 18.28
N ASP A 3 -12.60 0.95 19.40
CA ASP A 3 -12.26 -0.27 20.16
C ASP A 3 -12.49 -1.59 19.41
N GLN A 4 -13.47 -1.64 18.51
CA GLN A 4 -13.77 -2.87 17.75
C GLN A 4 -12.73 -3.18 16.68
N ILE A 5 -12.07 -2.14 16.15
CA ILE A 5 -11.00 -2.26 15.16
C ILE A 5 -9.75 -2.83 15.83
N ILE A 6 -9.35 -2.27 16.97
CA ILE A 6 -8.17 -2.75 17.72
C ILE A 6 -8.43 -4.15 18.29
N ALA A 7 -9.62 -4.41 18.84
CA ALA A 7 -9.96 -5.73 19.37
C ALA A 7 -9.98 -6.82 18.28
N ARG A 8 -10.43 -6.50 17.06
CA ARG A 8 -10.36 -7.43 15.92
C ARG A 8 -8.91 -7.70 15.48
N VAL A 9 -8.09 -6.65 15.40
CA VAL A 9 -6.66 -6.79 15.05
C VAL A 9 -5.92 -7.62 16.12
N SER A 10 -6.20 -7.40 17.41
CA SER A 10 -5.60 -8.18 18.51
C SER A 10 -6.08 -9.63 18.57
N GLN A 11 -7.34 -9.92 18.24
CA GLN A 11 -7.84 -11.31 18.21
C GLN A 11 -7.33 -12.10 17.00
N SER A 12 -7.11 -11.44 15.86
CA SER A 12 -6.51 -12.04 14.66
C SER A 12 -5.05 -12.50 14.89
N LEU A 13 -4.31 -11.87 15.81
CA LEU A 13 -2.92 -12.21 16.11
C LEU A 13 -2.75 -13.56 16.88
N ALA A 14 -3.81 -14.08 17.49
CA ALA A 14 -3.75 -15.19 18.45
C ALA A 14 -3.99 -16.61 17.87
N LYS A 15 -4.27 -16.74 16.56
CA LYS A 15 -4.50 -18.04 15.91
C LYS A 15 -3.76 -18.08 14.58
N GLU A 16 -2.62 -18.77 14.50
CA GLU A 16 -1.93 -19.23 13.27
C GLU A 16 -2.29 -18.48 11.97
N GLN A 17 -2.31 -17.15 12.00
CA GLN A 17 -2.61 -16.34 10.83
C GLN A 17 -1.26 -16.01 10.24
N SER A 18 -1.02 -16.51 9.03
CA SER A 18 0.14 -16.10 8.26
C SER A 18 0.16 -14.57 8.16
N LEU A 19 1.35 -13.97 8.13
CA LEU A 19 1.53 -12.54 7.91
C LEU A 19 0.68 -12.03 6.73
N GLU A 20 0.57 -12.84 5.69
CA GLU A 20 -0.31 -12.61 4.54
C GLU A 20 -1.77 -12.39 4.95
N SER A 21 -2.35 -13.25 5.78
CA SER A 21 -3.75 -13.12 6.20
C SER A 21 -4.00 -11.82 6.96
N LEU A 22 -3.05 -11.41 7.82
CA LEU A 22 -3.11 -10.14 8.53
C LEU A 22 -3.02 -8.95 7.56
N VAL A 23 -2.06 -8.98 6.64
CA VAL A 23 -1.88 -7.90 5.65
C VAL A 23 -3.12 -7.77 4.76
N ARG A 24 -3.69 -8.89 4.28
CA ARG A 24 -4.90 -8.86 3.44
C ARG A 24 -6.09 -8.26 4.19
N GLN A 25 -6.26 -8.57 5.48
CA GLN A 25 -7.28 -7.93 6.33
C GLN A 25 -7.03 -6.43 6.48
N LEU A 26 -5.78 -5.99 6.66
CA LEU A 26 -5.45 -4.58 6.76
C LEU A 26 -5.73 -3.83 5.46
N LEU A 27 -5.37 -4.40 4.31
CA LEU A 27 -5.65 -3.82 2.99
C LEU A 27 -7.15 -3.68 2.72
N GLU A 28 -7.94 -4.67 3.14
CA GLU A 28 -9.41 -4.62 3.12
C GLU A 28 -9.95 -3.49 3.98
N MET A 29 -9.45 -3.35 5.20
CA MET A 29 -9.86 -2.27 6.08
C MET A 29 -9.52 -0.90 5.52
N LEU A 30 -8.34 -0.73 4.94
CA LEU A 30 -7.94 0.52 4.27
C LEU A 30 -8.89 0.84 3.13
N GLU A 31 -9.16 -0.12 2.23
CA GLU A 31 -10.11 0.08 1.14
C GLU A 31 -11.48 0.53 1.65
N MET A 32 -12.03 -0.15 2.66
CA MET A 32 -13.34 0.19 3.21
C MET A 32 -13.42 1.60 3.83
N VAL A 33 -12.31 2.12 4.38
CA VAL A 33 -12.30 3.45 5.00
C VAL A 33 -11.88 4.57 4.05
N THR A 34 -11.13 4.26 2.99
CA THR A 34 -10.65 5.25 2.02
C THR A 34 -11.40 5.26 0.69
N ASP A 35 -12.22 4.23 0.43
CA ASP A 35 -12.93 4.01 -0.84
C ASP A 35 -12.00 4.01 -2.08
N MET A 36 -10.75 3.58 -1.88
CA MET A 36 -9.77 3.52 -2.97
C MET A 36 -10.01 2.31 -3.87
N GLU A 37 -9.78 2.45 -5.17
CA GLU A 37 -9.92 1.35 -6.14
C GLU A 37 -9.01 0.15 -5.86
N SER A 38 -7.82 0.43 -5.32
CA SER A 38 -6.82 -0.57 -4.97
C SER A 38 -5.99 -0.12 -3.77
N THR A 39 -5.64 -1.07 -2.90
CA THR A 39 -4.68 -0.89 -1.80
C THR A 39 -3.60 -1.98 -1.89
N TYR A 40 -2.35 -1.67 -1.56
CA TYR A 40 -1.28 -2.65 -1.67
C TYR A 40 -0.18 -2.44 -0.63
N LEU A 41 0.50 -3.53 -0.27
CA LEU A 41 1.70 -3.52 0.55
C LEU A 41 2.92 -3.78 -0.33
N THR A 42 3.95 -2.98 -0.13
CA THR A 42 5.20 -3.09 -0.86
C THR A 42 6.38 -3.15 0.10
N LYS A 43 7.41 -3.92 -0.26
CA LYS A 43 8.68 -3.97 0.45
C LYS A 43 9.73 -3.24 -0.37
N VAL A 44 10.47 -2.34 0.28
CA VAL A 44 11.59 -1.63 -0.35
C VAL A 44 12.90 -2.30 0.05
N ASP A 45 13.70 -2.65 -0.96
CA ASP A 45 15.09 -3.07 -0.82
C ASP A 45 15.99 -1.91 -1.26
N VAL A 46 16.57 -1.21 -0.29
CA VAL A 46 17.37 -0.01 -0.53
C VAL A 46 18.73 -0.36 -1.14
N GLU A 47 19.31 -1.50 -0.76
CA GLU A 47 20.62 -1.95 -1.26
C GLU A 47 20.51 -2.37 -2.73
N ALA A 48 19.48 -3.16 -3.05
CA ALA A 48 19.21 -3.59 -4.42
C ALA A 48 18.56 -2.49 -5.28
N ARG A 49 18.12 -1.39 -4.67
CA ARG A 49 17.33 -0.31 -5.31
C ARG A 49 16.06 -0.84 -5.98
N LEU A 50 15.36 -1.75 -5.30
CA LEU A 50 14.14 -2.38 -5.77
C LEU A 50 12.96 -2.13 -4.83
N GLN A 51 11.77 -2.12 -5.40
CA GLN A 51 10.52 -2.14 -4.67
C GLN A 51 9.69 -3.32 -5.15
N HIS A 52 9.29 -4.16 -4.22
CA HIS A 52 8.53 -5.39 -4.47
C HIS A 52 7.09 -5.20 -4.02
N ILE A 53 6.12 -5.40 -4.90
CA ILE A 53 4.70 -5.42 -4.56
C ILE A 53 4.41 -6.80 -3.99
N MET A 54 4.08 -6.87 -2.70
CA MET A 54 3.92 -8.15 -1.99
C MET A 54 2.49 -8.60 -2.02
N PHE A 55 1.57 -7.72 -1.64
CA PHE A 55 0.14 -8.01 -1.58
C PHE A 55 -0.62 -6.84 -2.15
N ALA A 56 -1.70 -7.12 -2.86
CA ALA A 56 -2.60 -6.12 -3.41
C ALA A 56 -4.05 -6.55 -3.19
N ARG A 57 -4.90 -5.57 -2.97
CA ARG A 57 -6.35 -5.69 -2.99
C ARG A 57 -6.87 -4.73 -4.05
N ASN A 58 -7.53 -5.28 -5.06
CA ASN A 58 -8.10 -4.55 -6.18
C ASN A 58 -9.61 -4.78 -6.15
N SER A 59 -10.41 -3.74 -5.96
CA SER A 59 -11.87 -3.86 -5.87
C SER A 59 -12.61 -3.22 -7.04
N GLN A 60 -11.94 -2.36 -7.81
CA GLN A 60 -12.54 -1.68 -8.97
C GLN A 60 -11.73 -1.93 -10.25
N LYS A 61 -11.53 -0.89 -11.09
CA LYS A 61 -10.93 -1.03 -12.41
C LYS A 61 -9.40 -1.08 -12.35
N MET A 62 -8.80 -0.37 -11.40
CA MET A 62 -7.36 -0.41 -11.17
C MET A 62 -6.93 -1.82 -10.75
N HIS A 63 -5.86 -2.31 -11.37
CA HIS A 63 -5.31 -3.63 -11.08
C HIS A 63 -3.80 -3.55 -10.83
N ILE A 64 -3.42 -3.75 -9.58
CA ILE A 64 -2.03 -3.79 -9.13
C ILE A 64 -1.57 -5.25 -9.06
N PRO A 65 -0.55 -5.67 -9.83
CA PRO A 65 -0.06 -7.05 -9.82
C PRO A 65 0.78 -7.35 -8.57
N GLU A 66 0.48 -8.44 -7.88
CA GLU A 66 1.32 -9.00 -6.81
C GLU A 66 2.60 -9.63 -7.40
N ASN A 67 3.65 -9.73 -6.59
CA ASN A 67 4.98 -10.24 -6.94
C ASN A 67 5.68 -9.48 -8.08
N PHE A 68 5.22 -8.27 -8.39
CA PHE A 68 5.85 -7.40 -9.35
C PHE A 68 6.96 -6.57 -8.69
N THR A 69 8.06 -6.37 -9.40
CA THR A 69 9.21 -5.61 -8.90
C THR A 69 9.46 -4.41 -9.79
N VAL A 70 9.65 -3.26 -9.19
CA VAL A 70 9.98 -2.00 -9.87
C VAL A 70 11.29 -1.43 -9.34
N SER A 71 11.96 -0.62 -10.16
CA SER A 71 13.13 0.13 -9.70
C SER A 71 12.69 1.16 -8.67
N TRP A 72 13.39 1.19 -7.52
CA TRP A 72 13.10 2.11 -6.44
C TRP A 72 13.17 3.57 -6.88
N ASP A 73 14.12 3.90 -7.75
CA ASP A 73 14.40 5.27 -8.21
C ASP A 73 13.27 5.92 -9.00
N TYR A 74 12.48 5.10 -9.67
CA TYR A 74 11.36 5.55 -10.49
C TYR A 74 10.01 5.25 -9.83
N SER A 75 10.03 4.71 -8.61
CA SER A 75 8.80 4.42 -7.89
C SER A 75 8.15 5.71 -7.40
N LEU A 76 6.81 5.71 -7.43
CA LEU A 76 6.03 6.77 -6.82
C LEU A 76 6.25 6.80 -5.30
N CYS A 77 6.43 5.64 -4.65
CA CYS A 77 6.64 5.55 -3.20
C CYS A 77 7.91 6.29 -2.77
N LYS A 78 9.00 6.22 -3.56
CA LYS A 78 10.22 6.99 -3.31
C LYS A 78 9.95 8.50 -3.38
N ARG A 79 9.25 8.96 -4.41
CA ARG A 79 8.91 10.39 -4.57
C ARG A 79 8.03 10.89 -3.43
N ALA A 80 7.06 10.09 -3.00
CA ALA A 80 6.23 10.41 -1.84
C ALA A 80 7.06 10.59 -0.57
N ILE A 81 8.07 9.75 -0.35
CA ILE A 81 9.01 9.88 0.77
C ILE A 81 9.91 11.11 0.61
N ASP A 82 10.55 11.27 -0.55
CA ASP A 82 11.52 12.33 -0.82
C ASP A 82 10.87 13.73 -0.74
N GLU A 83 9.62 13.86 -1.20
CA GLU A 83 8.84 15.10 -1.17
C GLU A 83 8.00 15.27 0.10
N ASN A 84 8.07 14.33 1.05
CA ASN A 84 7.25 14.31 2.26
C ASN A 84 5.74 14.44 1.94
N CYS A 85 5.30 13.83 0.84
CA CYS A 85 3.96 13.90 0.26
C CYS A 85 3.34 12.50 0.24
N PHE A 86 2.72 12.12 1.36
CA PHE A 86 2.21 10.76 1.60
C PHE A 86 0.78 10.51 1.10
N PHE A 87 0.10 11.58 0.70
CA PHE A 87 -1.23 11.56 0.10
C PHE A 87 -1.28 12.56 -1.04
N SER A 88 -1.76 12.12 -2.19
CA SER A 88 -2.06 12.99 -3.32
C SER A 88 -3.19 12.36 -4.13
N ASP A 89 -4.24 13.13 -4.34
CA ASP A 89 -5.31 12.89 -5.32
C ASP A 89 -4.91 13.35 -6.74
N GLU A 90 -4.01 14.33 -6.81
CA GLU A 90 -3.48 14.89 -8.07
C GLU A 90 -2.17 14.24 -8.54
N VAL A 91 -2.02 12.91 -8.41
CA VAL A 91 -0.79 12.23 -8.85
C VAL A 91 -0.44 12.48 -10.32
N PRO A 92 -1.39 12.48 -11.28
CA PRO A 92 -1.07 12.79 -12.67
C PRO A 92 -0.48 14.18 -12.88
N ASP A 93 -0.85 15.16 -12.07
CA ASP A 93 -0.39 16.55 -12.22
C ASP A 93 0.94 16.76 -11.47
N ARG A 94 1.09 16.14 -10.30
CA ARG A 94 2.30 16.24 -9.46
C ARG A 94 3.46 15.39 -9.97
N TRP A 95 3.18 14.17 -10.41
CA TRP A 95 4.18 13.19 -10.83
C TRP A 95 3.87 12.63 -12.22
N ALA A 96 3.58 13.52 -13.18
CA ALA A 96 3.20 13.23 -14.57
C ALA A 96 4.11 12.24 -15.34
N THR A 97 5.34 12.02 -14.87
CA THR A 97 6.30 11.07 -15.47
C THR A 97 6.14 9.64 -15.00
N VAL A 98 5.30 9.36 -14.00
CA VAL A 98 5.05 8.00 -13.54
C VAL A 98 3.67 7.57 -14.00
N LEU A 99 3.58 6.32 -14.46
CA LEU A 99 2.33 5.67 -14.84
C LEU A 99 1.25 6.00 -13.79
N ARG A 100 0.08 6.44 -14.28
CA ARG A 100 -1.07 6.93 -13.52
C ARG A 100 -1.43 6.00 -12.34
N HIS A 101 -0.93 6.27 -11.15
CA HIS A 101 -1.33 5.54 -9.94
C HIS A 101 -1.42 6.51 -8.76
N ALA A 102 -2.56 6.55 -8.07
CA ALA A 102 -2.71 7.29 -6.81
C ALA A 102 -1.96 6.56 -5.69
N ILE A 103 -1.25 7.27 -4.80
CA ILE A 103 -0.63 6.67 -3.61
C ILE A 103 -1.25 7.21 -2.32
N LEU A 104 -1.58 6.27 -1.42
CA LEU A 104 -1.48 6.48 0.02
C LEU A 104 -0.24 5.72 0.52
N ALA A 105 0.80 6.42 0.96
CA ALA A 105 2.00 5.82 1.54
C ALA A 105 2.02 6.15 3.03
N SER A 106 1.77 5.18 3.89
CA SER A 106 1.90 5.42 5.34
C SER A 106 3.39 5.40 5.74
N PRO A 107 3.92 6.42 6.44
CA PRO A 107 5.34 6.49 6.83
C PRO A 107 5.71 5.59 8.02
N HIS A 108 4.79 4.75 8.51
CA HIS A 108 4.93 4.02 9.77
C HIS A 108 5.01 2.49 9.66
N PHE A 109 5.36 1.94 8.49
CA PHE A 109 5.70 0.51 8.34
C PHE A 109 6.94 0.29 7.49
#